data_AF-A0A8S3JFA1-F1
#
_entry.id   AF-A0A8S3JFA1-F1
#
_cell.length_a   1.000
_cell.length_b   1.000
_cell.length_c   1.000
_cell.angle_alpha   90.00
_cell.angle_beta   90.00
_cell.angle_gamma   90.00
#
_symmetry.space_group_name_H-M   'P 1'
#
loop_
_entity.id
_entity.type
_entity.pdbx_description
1 polymer ?
#
loop_
_entity_poly.entity_id
_entity_poly.type
_entity_poly.pdbx_seq_one_letter_code
_entity_poly.pdbx_strand_id
1 'polypeptide(L)'
;MYRPNHRCAYKCSIIDIDNKPMFRISVQENENEPVQEFVESSARAVWYKIIHEIDLLRKKYGLVKMFPVFVKGEDLYGLTEPHIIRLIESLPGVEMLQNYAFKYGRLQLFDMPLTLNPTGCARSEPKLRTHFQR
;
A
#
# COMPACT_ATOMS: atom_id res chain seq x y z
N MET A 1 7.93 -7.09 18.81
CA MET A 1 8.76 -8.20 18.32
C MET A 1 9.39 -8.93 19.48
N TYR A 2 9.51 -10.24 19.42
CA TYR A 2 10.02 -11.04 20.55
C TYR A 2 11.24 -11.89 20.21
N ARG A 3 11.36 -12.36 18.96
CA ARG A 3 12.44 -13.29 18.59
C ARG A 3 13.44 -12.66 17.61
N PRO A 4 14.74 -12.58 17.96
CA PRO A 4 15.75 -12.18 16.99
C PRO A 4 15.90 -13.24 15.89
N ASN A 5 16.37 -12.83 14.71
CA ASN A 5 16.64 -13.70 13.55
C ASN A 5 15.43 -14.49 13.00
N HIS A 6 14.21 -14.13 13.41
CA HIS A 6 12.97 -14.60 12.79
C HIS A 6 12.37 -13.51 11.91
N ARG A 7 11.72 -13.94 10.82
CA ARG A 7 10.93 -13.05 9.96
C ARG A 7 9.46 -13.18 10.33
N CYS A 8 8.77 -12.05 10.34
CA CYS A 8 7.32 -11.97 10.52
C CYS A 8 6.73 -10.97 9.53
N ALA A 9 5.41 -11.05 9.34
CA ALA A 9 4.70 -10.12 8.47
C ALA A 9 4.40 -8.81 9.19
N TYR A 10 4.58 -7.71 8.46
CA TYR A 10 4.25 -6.36 8.90
C TYR A 10 3.06 -5.87 8.08
N LYS A 11 1.88 -5.85 8.68
CA LYS A 11 0.68 -5.36 7.99
C LYS A 11 0.61 -3.85 8.13
N CYS A 12 0.91 -3.17 7.03
CA CYS A 12 0.87 -1.71 6.95
C CYS A 12 -0.54 -1.26 6.51
N SER A 13 -1.11 -0.28 7.21
CA SER A 13 -2.37 0.37 6.84
C SER A 13 -2.31 1.87 7.07
N ILE A 14 -3.10 2.62 6.30
CA ILE A 14 -3.33 4.05 6.52
C ILE A 14 -4.78 4.18 6.98
N ILE A 15 -4.98 4.83 8.11
CA ILE A 15 -6.29 5.01 8.75
C ILE A 15 -6.57 6.50 8.90
N ASP A 16 -7.85 6.84 8.97
CA ASP A 16 -8.29 8.20 9.33
C ASP A 16 -8.49 8.28 10.85
N ILE A 17 -7.85 9.27 11.47
CA ILE A 17 -8.11 9.69 12.85
C ILE A 17 -8.22 11.22 12.83
N ASP A 18 -9.38 11.74 13.21
CA ASP A 18 -9.68 13.18 13.29
C ASP A 18 -9.40 13.95 11.97
N ASN A 19 -9.82 13.37 10.83
CA ASN A 19 -9.59 13.89 9.47
C ASN A 19 -8.10 14.01 9.11
N LYS A 20 -7.25 13.19 9.72
CA LYS A 20 -5.82 13.14 9.45
C LYS A 20 -5.39 11.70 9.15
N PRO A 21 -4.53 11.51 8.13
CA PRO A 21 -3.99 10.19 7.86
C PRO A 21 -3.03 9.79 8.97
N MET A 22 -3.23 8.60 9.52
CA MET A 22 -2.35 7.96 10.49
C MET A 22 -1.84 6.64 9.92
N PHE A 23 -0.57 6.36 10.14
CA PHE A 23 0.13 5.20 9.65
C PHE A 23 0.15 4.14 10.74
N ARG A 24 -0.57 3.04 10.51
CA ARG A 24 -0.65 1.90 11.43
C ARG A 24 0.14 0.71 10.88
N ILE A 25 0.98 0.12 11.72
CA ILE A 25 1.60 -1.18 11.45
C ILE A 25 1.15 -2.16 12.52
N SER A 26 0.57 -3.28 12.09
CA SER A 26 0.27 -4.41 12.96
C SER A 26 1.22 -5.58 12.69
N VAL A 27 1.73 -6.16 13.77
CA VAL A 27 2.72 -7.24 13.74
C VAL A 27 2.24 -8.38 14.61
N GLN A 28 2.19 -9.58 14.04
CA GLN A 28 1.90 -10.82 14.75
C GLN A 28 2.96 -11.84 14.37
N GLU A 29 3.83 -12.21 15.32
CA GLU A 29 4.91 -13.18 15.07
C GLU A 29 4.41 -14.62 15.03
N ASN A 30 3.46 -14.96 15.91
CA ASN A 30 2.80 -16.27 15.96
C ASN A 30 1.29 -16.09 16.21
N GLU A 31 0.46 -17.02 15.76
CA GLU A 31 -1.01 -16.97 15.97
C GLU A 31 -1.41 -16.89 17.45
N ASN A 32 -0.58 -17.47 18.33
CA ASN A 32 -0.80 -17.49 19.79
C ASN A 32 -0.26 -16.24 20.51
N GLU A 33 0.42 -15.34 19.81
CA GLU A 33 1.00 -14.13 20.40
C GLU A 33 0.09 -12.92 20.14
N PRO A 34 0.04 -11.94 21.07
CA PRO A 34 -0.78 -10.76 20.91
C PRO A 34 -0.28 -9.92 19.72
N VAL A 35 -1.23 -9.37 18.97
CA VAL A 35 -0.94 -8.42 17.89
C VAL A 35 -0.36 -7.15 18.50
N GLN A 36 0.83 -6.75 18.07
CA GLN A 36 1.41 -5.46 18.41
C GLN A 36 0.98 -4.44 17.36
N GLU A 37 0.44 -3.32 17.80
CA GLU A 37 0.07 -2.21 16.93
C GLU A 37 0.93 -0.97 17.21
N PHE A 38 1.43 -0.38 16.12
CA PHE A 38 2.15 0.88 16.14
C PHE A 38 1.36 1.87 15.29
N VAL A 39 1.10 3.05 15.82
CA VAL A 39 0.40 4.13 15.12
C VAL A 39 1.20 5.41 15.25
N GLU A 40 1.40 6.11 14.13
CA GLU A 40 2.06 7.40 14.08
C GLU A 40 1.52 8.29 12.95
N SER A 41 1.89 9.56 12.98
CA SER A 41 1.50 10.57 11.99
C SER A 41 2.21 10.47 10.63
N SER A 42 3.25 9.64 10.50
CA SER A 42 3.97 9.44 9.23
C SER A 42 4.54 8.02 9.10
N ALA A 43 4.72 7.56 7.85
CA ALA A 43 5.33 6.27 7.55
C ALA A 43 6.75 6.14 8.15
N ARG A 44 7.54 7.22 8.10
CA ARG A 44 8.86 7.28 8.72
C ARG A 44 8.79 7.09 10.24
N ALA A 45 7.89 7.81 10.91
CA ALA A 45 7.80 7.77 12.37
C ALA A 45 7.37 6.38 12.89
N VAL A 46 6.39 5.74 12.25
CA VAL A 46 5.94 4.39 12.66
C VAL A 46 7.06 3.35 12.48
N TRP A 47 7.77 3.38 11.35
CA TRP A 47 8.90 2.48 11.11
C TRP A 47 10.10 2.75 12.02
N TYR A 48 10.32 4.00 12.41
CA TYR A 48 11.40 4.34 13.34
C TYR A 48 11.18 3.69 14.72
N LYS A 49 9.95 3.64 15.23
CA LYS A 49 9.62 2.91 16.48
C LYS A 49 9.97 1.43 16.35
N ILE A 50 9.57 0.81 15.26
CA ILE A 50 9.83 -0.61 14.99
C ILE A 50 11.32 -0.90 14.90
N ILE A 51 12.06 -0.10 14.14
CA ILE A 51 13.50 -0.26 13.95
C ILE A 51 14.24 -0.07 15.29
N HIS A 52 13.78 0.87 16.12
CA HIS A 52 14.31 1.07 17.46
C HIS A 52 14.08 -0.16 18.36
N GLU A 53 12.87 -0.73 18.38
CA GLU A 53 12.57 -1.98 19.10
C GLU A 53 13.47 -3.13 18.63
N ILE A 54 13.70 -3.27 17.32
CA ILE A 54 14.58 -4.29 16.76
C ILE A 54 16.05 -4.04 17.17
N ASP A 55 16.52 -2.80 17.18
CA ASP A 55 17.88 -2.46 17.62
C ASP A 55 18.10 -2.79 19.10
N LEU A 56 17.12 -2.48 19.97
CA LEU A 56 17.14 -2.87 21.38
C LEU A 56 17.16 -4.39 21.54
N LEU A 57 16.32 -5.11 20.79
CA LEU A 57 16.29 -6.57 20.81
C LEU A 57 17.66 -7.14 20.40
N ARG A 58 18.25 -6.65 19.32
CA ARG A 58 19.57 -7.12 18.85
C ARG A 58 20.68 -6.85 19.87
N LYS A 59 20.68 -5.67 20.50
CA LYS A 59 21.62 -5.35 21.59
C LYS A 59 21.49 -6.33 22.76
N LYS A 60 20.25 -6.66 23.16
CA LYS A 60 19.97 -7.60 24.26
C LYS A 60 20.57 -8.99 24.01
N TYR A 61 20.57 -9.44 22.75
CA TYR A 61 21.11 -10.75 22.36
C TYR A 61 22.57 -10.69 21.85
N GLY A 62 23.26 -9.56 21.99
CA GLY A 62 24.65 -9.41 21.54
C GLY A 62 24.85 -9.53 20.02
N LEU A 63 23.81 -9.21 19.23
CA LEU A 63 23.83 -9.31 17.77
C LEU A 63 24.39 -8.04 17.12
N VAL A 64 24.81 -8.16 15.85
CA VAL A 64 25.37 -7.05 15.06
C VAL A 64 24.42 -5.85 15.04
N LYS A 65 24.95 -4.66 15.32
CA LYS A 65 24.24 -3.38 15.34
C LYS A 65 23.59 -3.07 13.99
N MET A 66 22.39 -2.51 13.98
CA MET A 66 21.75 -2.03 12.76
C MET A 66 22.16 -0.59 12.44
N PHE A 67 22.24 -0.28 11.14
CA PHE A 67 22.50 1.06 10.63
C PHE A 67 21.29 1.54 9.81
N PRO A 68 20.30 2.18 10.45
CA PRO A 68 19.03 2.52 9.80
C PRO A 68 19.10 3.73 8.86
N VAL A 69 20.30 4.30 8.66
CA VAL A 69 20.53 5.56 7.92
C VAL A 69 19.99 5.49 6.48
N PHE A 70 19.94 4.29 5.89
CA PHE A 70 19.51 4.09 4.50
C PHE A 70 18.04 3.66 4.35
N VAL A 71 17.31 3.50 5.45
CA VAL A 71 15.94 2.97 5.41
C VAL A 71 14.94 4.13 5.40
N LYS A 72 14.18 4.26 4.31
CA LYS A 72 13.07 5.20 4.21
C LYS A 72 11.77 4.50 4.61
N GLY A 73 10.99 5.13 5.48
CA GLY A 73 9.75 4.53 5.97
C GLY A 73 8.71 4.38 4.87
N GLU A 74 8.72 5.29 3.90
CA GLU A 74 7.84 5.29 2.73
C GLU A 74 8.13 4.09 1.82
N ASP A 75 9.41 3.73 1.66
CA ASP A 75 9.85 2.56 0.89
C ASP A 75 9.39 1.27 1.59
N LEU A 76 9.57 1.18 2.91
CA LEU A 76 9.10 0.02 3.69
C LEU A 76 7.56 -0.11 3.71
N TYR A 77 6.85 1.01 3.57
CA TYR A 77 5.39 1.02 3.39
C TYR A 77 4.95 0.65 1.97
N GLY A 78 5.87 0.60 1.01
CA GLY A 78 5.59 0.34 -0.41
C GLY A 78 5.00 1.55 -1.17
N LEU A 79 4.98 2.74 -0.56
CA LEU A 79 4.35 3.94 -1.15
C LEU A 79 5.19 4.57 -2.27
N THR A 80 6.44 4.15 -2.41
CA THR A 80 7.33 4.58 -3.48
C THR A 80 7.31 3.65 -4.69
N GLU A 81 6.63 2.50 -4.59
CA GLU A 81 6.62 1.50 -5.64
C GLU A 81 5.85 2.02 -6.87
N PRO A 82 6.43 2.02 -8.09
CA PRO A 82 5.81 2.55 -9.29
C PRO A 82 4.40 2.06 -9.55
N HIS A 83 4.14 0.76 -9.33
CA HIS A 83 2.82 0.17 -9.53
C HIS A 83 1.79 0.67 -8.51
N ILE A 84 2.21 0.85 -7.25
CA ILE A 84 1.35 1.39 -6.19
C ILE A 84 1.04 2.86 -6.44
N ILE A 85 2.04 3.66 -6.84
CA ILE A 85 1.83 5.06 -7.21
C ILE A 85 0.82 5.17 -8.36
N ARG A 86 1.01 4.39 -9.43
CA ARG A 86 0.06 4.37 -10.57
C ARG A 86 -1.35 4.01 -10.13
N LEU A 87 -1.49 3.02 -9.24
CA LEU A 87 -2.79 2.60 -8.73
C LEU A 87 -3.44 3.75 -7.94
N ILE A 88 -2.70 4.39 -7.01
CA ILE A 88 -3.20 5.52 -6.22
C ILE A 88 -3.58 6.70 -7.11
N GLU A 89 -2.73 7.07 -8.06
CA GLU A 89 -2.98 8.18 -9.01
C GLU A 89 -4.16 7.93 -9.94
N SER A 90 -4.62 6.68 -10.07
CA SER A 90 -5.81 6.30 -10.85
C SER A 90 -7.12 6.30 -10.06
N LEU A 91 -7.07 6.50 -8.72
CA LEU A 91 -8.26 6.49 -7.87
C LEU A 91 -9.13 7.74 -8.08
N PRO A 92 -10.46 7.63 -7.93
CA PRO A 92 -11.35 8.80 -7.98
C PRO A 92 -11.08 9.75 -6.80
N GLY A 93 -11.24 11.06 -7.02
CA GLY A 93 -11.05 12.09 -5.99
C GLY A 93 -9.63 12.62 -5.87
N VAL A 94 -8.64 11.98 -6.51
CA VAL A 94 -7.25 12.47 -6.53
C VAL A 94 -7.12 13.80 -7.28
N GLU A 95 -8.04 14.11 -8.18
CA GLU A 95 -8.13 15.39 -8.88
C GLU A 95 -8.37 16.59 -7.95
N MET A 96 -8.89 16.35 -6.73
CA MET A 96 -9.10 17.38 -5.72
C MET A 96 -7.81 17.74 -4.96
N LEU A 97 -6.73 16.97 -5.14
CA LEU A 97 -5.45 17.22 -4.48
C LEU A 97 -4.73 18.41 -5.13
N GLN A 98 -4.73 19.56 -4.45
CA GLN A 98 -4.12 20.79 -4.97
C GLN A 98 -2.58 20.78 -4.91
N ASN A 99 -2.01 20.05 -3.95
CA ASN A 99 -0.58 20.09 -3.64
C ASN A 99 0.17 18.80 -4.04
N TYR A 100 -0.44 17.95 -4.86
CA TYR A 100 0.15 16.69 -5.28
C TYR A 100 0.71 16.80 -6.71
N ALA A 101 1.98 16.41 -6.88
CA ALA A 101 2.66 16.37 -8.17
C ALA A 101 2.56 14.96 -8.78
N PHE A 102 1.66 14.80 -9.75
CA PHE A 102 1.42 13.53 -10.45
C PHE A 102 2.64 13.10 -11.26
N LYS A 103 3.03 11.83 -11.12
CA LYS A 103 4.17 11.23 -11.84
C LYS A 103 3.77 10.56 -13.15
N TYR A 104 2.63 9.88 -13.19
CA TYR A 104 2.16 9.15 -14.37
C TYR A 104 0.99 9.85 -15.08
N GLY A 105 0.64 11.06 -14.64
CA GLY A 105 -0.47 11.83 -15.17
C GLY A 105 -1.82 11.28 -14.76
N ARG A 106 -2.89 11.95 -15.22
CA ARG A 106 -4.28 11.53 -14.96
C ARG A 106 -4.68 10.42 -15.92
N LEU A 107 -3.97 9.29 -15.90
CA LEU A 107 -4.42 8.12 -16.64
C LEU A 107 -5.56 7.48 -15.84
N GLN A 108 -6.80 7.76 -16.24
CA GLN A 108 -7.98 7.01 -15.80
C GLN A 108 -7.86 5.58 -16.33
N LEU A 109 -7.14 4.70 -15.62
CA LEU A 109 -7.13 3.27 -15.92
C LEU A 109 -8.46 2.60 -15.55
N PHE A 110 -9.31 3.29 -14.78
CA PHE A 110 -10.60 2.80 -14.32
C PHE A 110 -11.72 3.81 -14.60
N ASP A 111 -12.15 3.92 -15.86
CA ASP A 111 -13.54 4.27 -16.13
C ASP A 111 -14.40 3.03 -15.81
N MET A 112 -14.89 2.93 -14.57
CA MET A 112 -16.07 2.10 -14.30
C MET A 112 -17.31 2.97 -14.59
N PRO A 113 -18.28 2.45 -15.34
CA PRO A 113 -18.89 1.18 -15.01
C PRO A 113 -18.39 0.08 -15.96
N LEU A 114 -18.41 -1.18 -15.50
CA LEU A 114 -18.52 -2.31 -16.42
C LEU A 114 -19.58 -1.90 -17.44
N THR A 115 -19.18 -1.69 -18.70
CA THR A 115 -20.12 -1.44 -19.79
C THR A 115 -21.21 -2.48 -19.64
N LEU A 116 -22.43 -2.04 -19.28
CA LEU A 116 -23.59 -2.92 -19.19
C LEU A 116 -23.63 -3.63 -20.53
N ASN A 117 -23.25 -4.89 -20.53
CA ASN A 117 -23.33 -5.69 -21.73
C ASN A 117 -24.81 -5.97 -21.90
N PRO A 118 -25.51 -5.38 -22.89
CA PRO A 118 -26.94 -5.60 -23.05
C PRO A 118 -27.27 -7.08 -23.33
N THR A 119 -26.26 -7.91 -23.63
CA THR A 119 -26.39 -9.36 -23.84
C THR A 119 -25.82 -10.22 -22.69
N GLY A 120 -25.20 -9.62 -21.67
CA GLY A 120 -24.71 -10.32 -20.47
C GLY A 120 -23.55 -11.31 -20.67
N CYS A 121 -22.89 -11.38 -21.82
CA CYS A 121 -21.85 -12.39 -22.11
C CYS A 121 -20.52 -11.79 -22.61
N ALA A 122 -19.41 -12.06 -21.92
CA ALA A 122 -18.08 -11.46 -22.16
C ALA A 122 -17.41 -11.80 -23.52
N ARG A 123 -18.10 -12.46 -24.46
CA ARG A 123 -17.48 -13.06 -25.67
C ARG A 123 -18.31 -12.98 -26.95
N SER A 124 -19.08 -11.92 -27.17
CA SER A 124 -19.82 -11.77 -28.43
C SER A 124 -19.57 -10.41 -29.06
N GLU A 125 -18.63 -10.33 -30.01
CA GLU A 125 -18.67 -9.26 -31.01
C GLU A 125 -19.89 -9.48 -31.91
N PRO A 126 -20.64 -8.41 -32.27
CA PRO A 126 -21.76 -8.55 -33.18
C PRO A 126 -21.23 -8.98 -34.55
N LYS A 127 -21.69 -10.14 -35.03
CA LYS A 127 -21.46 -10.58 -36.41
C LYS A 127 -22.01 -9.48 -37.35
N LEU A 128 -21.12 -8.68 -37.92
CA LEU A 128 -21.43 -7.84 -39.08
C LEU A 128 -21.86 -8.77 -40.21
N ARG A 129 -23.16 -8.99 -40.34
CA ARG A 129 -23.74 -9.51 -41.57
C ARG A 129 -23.73 -8.37 -42.57
N THR A 130 -22.65 -8.27 -43.33
CA THR A 130 -22.62 -7.54 -44.60
C THR A 130 -23.65 -8.21 -45.52
N HIS A 131 -24.85 -7.64 -45.60
CA HIS A 131 -25.72 -7.84 -46.75
C HIS A 131 -25.69 -6.55 -47.56
N PHE A 132 -24.98 -6.61 -48.68
CA PHE A 132 -25.06 -5.62 -49.75
C PHE A 132 -26.51 -5.55 -50.25
N GLN A 133 -26.99 -4.32 -50.44
CA GLN A 133 -28.27 -4.03 -51.08
C GLN A 133 -28.33 -4.59 -52.52
N ARG A 134 -29.54 -4.96 -52.93
CA ARG A 134 -30.09 -4.63 -54.24
C ARG A 134 -31.55 -4.26 -54.09
#